data_AF-A0A928F7U5-F1
#
_entry.id   AF-A0A928F7U5-F1
#
_cell.length_a   1.000
_cell.length_b   1.000
_cell.length_c   1.000
_cell.angle_alpha   90.00
_cell.angle_beta   90.00
_cell.angle_gamma   90.00
#
_symmetry.space_group_name_H-M   'P 1'
#
loop_
_entity.id
_entity.type
_entity.pdbx_description
1 polymer ?
#
loop_
_entity_poly.entity_id
_entity_poly.type
_entity_poly.pdbx_seq_one_letter_code
_entity_poly.pdbx_strand_id
1 'polypeptide(L)'
;MDHQTPTPEGYTLETFSAEGLTAVTPIPKRKSAAWKAFSIILFVLSILSLFISMFIIAAAEAATNPAPFPHMWLFGVTLPLPIASLVFGIVSTARGRRCLKNIIVGAIMTAYLGLFTLMMIVLGTTDSALHDDAAILRAEQATSIDIPAHVYVSTHEYDVETDGEVEQRVHLRAHTTVHFDEDVAAEFEAGLAADGRWMNHVPNDLIGLLYNLGDATYYNHQHVVLCNATGGELNQTPARSGKYEFIQLVYDSEEDVLYIMEYVLIYRK
;
A
#
# COMPACT_ATOMS: atom_id res chain seq x y z
N MET A 1 80.13 -58.04 -37.41
CA MET A 1 79.35 -56.78 -37.36
C MET A 1 77.91 -57.13 -37.68
N ASP A 2 77.27 -58.00 -36.90
CA ASP A 2 76.86 -57.80 -35.50
C ASP A 2 76.05 -56.52 -35.31
N HIS A 3 74.72 -56.63 -35.39
CA HIS A 3 73.91 -56.68 -34.17
C HIS A 3 72.45 -57.12 -34.44
N GLN A 4 72.07 -58.20 -33.74
CA GLN A 4 70.75 -58.54 -33.15
C GLN A 4 69.52 -58.87 -34.03
N THR A 5 69.46 -60.16 -34.35
CA THR A 5 68.44 -61.19 -33.99
C THR A 5 67.56 -60.94 -32.73
N PRO A 6 66.52 -61.76 -32.41
CA PRO A 6 65.30 -62.05 -33.19
C PRO A 6 64.01 -62.33 -32.33
N THR A 7 62.81 -62.29 -32.96
CA THR A 7 61.62 -63.18 -32.75
C THR A 7 60.90 -63.25 -31.37
N PRO A 8 59.79 -64.02 -31.21
CA PRO A 8 58.68 -64.41 -32.11
C PRO A 8 57.33 -64.04 -31.43
N GLU A 9 56.14 -64.20 -32.03
CA GLU A 9 55.26 -65.38 -31.88
C GLU A 9 53.93 -64.93 -32.50
N GLY A 10 53.36 -65.67 -33.44
CA GLY A 10 52.47 -66.77 -33.08
C GLY A 10 51.04 -66.33 -33.35
N TYR A 11 50.55 -66.64 -34.56
CA TYR A 11 49.13 -66.51 -34.89
C TYR A 11 48.33 -67.58 -34.14
N THR A 12 47.21 -67.17 -33.51
CA THR A 12 45.96 -67.94 -33.56
C THR A 12 44.78 -66.97 -33.42
N LEU A 13 43.95 -66.95 -34.47
CA LEU A 13 42.62 -66.33 -34.46
C LEU A 13 41.75 -67.11 -33.48
N GLU A 14 41.60 -66.61 -32.26
CA GLU A 14 40.53 -67.07 -31.38
C GLU A 14 39.22 -66.45 -31.83
N THR A 15 38.31 -67.31 -32.28
CA THR A 15 36.90 -67.02 -32.48
C THR A 15 36.30 -66.54 -31.16
N PHE A 16 36.17 -65.21 -30.99
CA PHE A 16 35.44 -64.64 -29.88
C PHE A 16 33.94 -64.85 -30.10
N SER A 17 33.38 -65.78 -29.31
CA SER A 17 31.96 -66.06 -29.21
C SER A 17 31.18 -64.80 -28.80
N ALA A 18 30.11 -64.50 -29.53
CA ALA A 18 29.19 -63.40 -29.29
C ALA A 18 28.20 -63.70 -28.14
N GLU A 19 28.66 -64.23 -27.02
CA GLU A 19 27.86 -64.57 -25.85
C GLU A 19 28.51 -64.00 -24.59
N GLY A 20 28.33 -62.71 -24.35
CA GLY A 20 28.94 -62.08 -23.16
C GLY A 20 28.73 -60.59 -22.97
N LEU A 21 28.00 -59.90 -23.86
CA LEU A 21 27.52 -58.55 -23.60
C LEU A 21 26.30 -58.64 -22.68
N THR A 22 26.56 -58.67 -21.38
CA THR A 22 25.55 -58.38 -20.37
C THR A 22 24.89 -57.06 -20.76
N ALA A 23 23.59 -57.13 -21.08
CA ALA A 23 22.78 -55.96 -21.32
C ALA A 23 22.93 -55.04 -20.10
N VAL A 24 23.58 -53.89 -20.29
CA VAL A 24 23.52 -52.79 -19.32
C VAL A 24 22.07 -52.37 -19.29
N THR A 25 21.29 -52.96 -18.40
CA THR A 25 19.91 -52.56 -18.18
C THR A 25 19.93 -51.09 -17.80
N PRO A 26 19.25 -50.20 -18.53
CA PRO A 26 19.21 -48.80 -18.14
C PRO A 26 18.61 -48.74 -16.74
N ILE A 27 19.39 -48.19 -15.79
CA ILE A 27 18.91 -47.93 -14.43
C ILE A 27 17.59 -47.16 -14.59
N PRO A 28 16.45 -47.69 -14.12
CA PRO A 28 15.19 -46.98 -14.25
C PRO A 28 15.34 -45.67 -13.50
N LYS A 29 15.35 -44.54 -14.22
CA LYS A 29 15.22 -43.20 -13.63
C LYS A 29 13.89 -43.19 -12.87
N ARG A 30 13.92 -43.51 -11.58
CA ARG A 30 12.79 -43.35 -10.67
C ARG A 30 12.44 -41.88 -10.68
N LYS A 31 11.49 -41.48 -11.54
CA LYS A 31 10.88 -40.14 -11.53
C LYS A 31 10.28 -39.99 -10.13
N SER A 32 10.98 -39.36 -9.19
CA SER A 32 10.53 -39.33 -7.82
C SER A 32 9.18 -38.59 -7.77
N ALA A 33 8.13 -39.29 -7.35
CA ALA A 33 6.78 -38.71 -7.29
C ALA A 33 6.77 -37.45 -6.39
N ALA A 34 7.59 -37.45 -5.35
CA ALA A 34 7.82 -36.31 -4.45
C ALA A 34 8.22 -35.03 -5.18
N TRP A 35 9.06 -35.11 -6.21
CA TRP A 35 9.44 -33.94 -7.01
C TRP A 35 8.25 -33.32 -7.73
N LYS A 36 7.44 -34.15 -8.38
CA LYS A 36 6.28 -33.70 -9.13
C LYS A 36 5.26 -33.07 -8.19
N ALA A 37 5.02 -33.70 -7.03
CA ALA A 37 4.15 -33.15 -6.00
C ALA A 37 4.64 -31.78 -5.53
N PHE A 38 5.93 -31.64 -5.22
CA PHE A 38 6.50 -30.36 -4.80
C PHE A 38 6.37 -29.27 -5.88
N SER A 39 6.62 -29.60 -7.15
CA SER A 39 6.42 -28.68 -8.28
C SER A 39 4.96 -28.22 -8.41
N ILE A 40 4.00 -29.13 -8.21
CA ILE A 40 2.57 -28.82 -8.25
C ILE A 40 2.18 -27.93 -7.07
N ILE A 41 2.67 -28.22 -5.87
CA ILE A 41 2.41 -27.41 -4.66
C ILE A 41 2.90 -25.97 -4.88
N LEU A 42 4.15 -25.78 -5.33
CA LEU A 42 4.68 -24.44 -5.60
C LEU A 42 3.89 -23.70 -6.68
N PHE A 43 3.45 -24.42 -7.72
CA PHE A 43 2.62 -23.85 -8.78
C PHE A 43 1.27 -23.37 -8.24
N VAL A 44 0.60 -24.19 -7.42
CA VAL A 44 -0.69 -23.85 -6.82
C VAL A 44 -0.54 -22.71 -5.83
N LEU A 45 0.47 -22.74 -4.95
CA LEU A 45 0.75 -21.67 -3.99
C LEU A 45 1.08 -20.33 -4.68
N SER A 46 1.77 -20.37 -5.82
CA SER A 46 2.05 -19.17 -6.61
C SER A 46 0.80 -18.54 -7.22
N ILE A 47 -0.26 -19.31 -7.49
CA ILE A 47 -1.55 -18.76 -7.95
C ILE A 47 -2.36 -18.29 -6.76
N LEU A 48 -2.35 -19.07 -5.66
CA LEU A 48 -3.06 -18.74 -4.43
C LEU A 48 -2.48 -17.52 -3.71
N SER A 49 -1.22 -17.13 -3.97
CA SER A 49 -0.59 -15.97 -3.34
C SER A 49 -1.39 -14.69 -3.55
N LEU A 50 -2.05 -14.53 -4.71
CA LEU A 50 -2.94 -13.41 -4.97
C LEU A 50 -4.13 -13.40 -3.99
N PHE A 51 -4.83 -14.53 -3.87
CA PHE A 51 -6.00 -14.66 -3.00
C PHE A 51 -5.64 -14.55 -1.52
N ILE A 52 -4.50 -15.12 -1.12
CA ILE A 52 -3.97 -14.99 0.25
C ILE A 52 -3.68 -13.52 0.55
N SER A 53 -3.07 -12.78 -0.38
CA SER A 53 -2.83 -11.35 -0.19
C SER A 53 -4.13 -10.57 -0.08
N MET A 54 -5.11 -10.83 -0.94
CA MET A 54 -6.42 -10.17 -0.88
C MET A 54 -7.13 -10.42 0.45
N PHE A 55 -7.05 -11.66 0.97
CA PHE A 55 -7.60 -12.00 2.27
C PHE A 55 -6.88 -11.25 3.41
N ILE A 56 -5.55 -11.21 3.40
CA ILE A 56 -4.76 -10.47 4.39
C ILE A 56 -5.08 -8.98 4.36
N ILE A 57 -5.18 -8.38 3.17
CA ILE A 57 -5.55 -6.97 2.98
C ILE A 57 -6.95 -6.73 3.53
N ALA A 58 -7.95 -7.53 3.13
CA ALA A 58 -9.32 -7.37 3.61
C ALA A 58 -9.42 -7.50 5.14
N ALA A 59 -8.63 -8.39 5.76
CA ALA A 59 -8.58 -8.54 7.20
C ALA A 59 -7.90 -7.33 7.89
N ALA A 60 -6.88 -6.73 7.26
CA ALA A 60 -6.23 -5.53 7.77
C ALA A 60 -7.17 -4.31 7.68
N GLU A 61 -7.81 -4.11 6.51
CA GLU A 61 -8.80 -3.05 6.31
C GLU A 61 -10.01 -3.21 7.25
N ALA A 62 -10.45 -4.42 7.55
CA ALA A 62 -11.51 -4.64 8.54
C ALA A 62 -11.10 -4.27 9.97
N ALA A 63 -9.80 -4.15 10.26
CA ALA A 63 -9.25 -3.81 11.56
C ALA A 63 -8.84 -2.33 11.69
N THR A 64 -8.89 -1.56 10.61
CA THR A 64 -8.42 -0.16 10.54
C THR A 64 -9.41 0.67 9.73
N ASN A 65 -9.85 1.84 10.22
CA ASN A 65 -10.78 2.71 9.47
C ASN A 65 -10.29 3.06 8.05
N PRO A 66 -11.22 3.39 7.13
CA PRO A 66 -11.01 3.22 5.69
C PRO A 66 -10.27 4.41 5.09
N ALA A 67 -8.95 4.44 5.25
CA ALA A 67 -8.14 5.13 4.25
C ALA A 67 -8.19 4.31 2.93
N PRO A 68 -8.22 4.94 1.75
CA PRO A 68 -8.18 4.19 0.50
C PRO A 68 -6.81 3.53 0.31
N PHE A 69 -6.81 2.20 0.38
CA PHE A 69 -5.68 1.32 0.02
C PHE A 69 -4.39 1.39 0.88
N PRO A 70 -4.39 1.75 2.18
CA PRO A 70 -3.16 1.83 2.97
C PRO A 70 -2.41 0.50 3.04
N HIS A 71 -3.10 -0.64 2.91
CA HIS A 71 -2.53 -1.96 3.10
C HIS A 71 -2.09 -2.68 1.82
N MET A 72 -2.15 -2.04 0.63
CA MET A 72 -1.75 -2.72 -0.62
C MET A 72 -0.27 -3.17 -0.63
N TRP A 73 0.60 -2.58 0.20
CA TRP A 73 1.98 -3.08 0.37
C TRP A 73 2.02 -4.54 0.88
N LEU A 74 0.95 -5.04 1.50
CA LEU A 74 0.82 -6.42 1.98
C LEU A 74 0.81 -7.46 0.84
N PHE A 75 0.63 -7.07 -0.42
CA PHE A 75 0.94 -7.94 -1.56
C PHE A 75 2.39 -8.47 -1.52
N GLY A 76 3.31 -7.72 -0.90
CA GLY A 76 4.71 -8.12 -0.71
C GLY A 76 4.90 -9.32 0.22
N VAL A 77 3.98 -9.54 1.17
CA VAL A 77 4.08 -10.64 2.16
C VAL A 77 4.04 -12.01 1.48
N THR A 78 3.26 -12.15 0.41
CA THR A 78 3.11 -13.42 -0.30
C THR A 78 4.08 -13.58 -1.48
N LEU A 79 4.84 -12.54 -1.82
CA LEU A 79 5.82 -12.51 -2.91
C LEU A 79 6.90 -13.63 -2.85
N PRO A 80 7.34 -14.13 -1.68
CA PRO A 80 8.25 -15.26 -1.63
C PRO A 80 7.71 -16.53 -2.29
N LEU A 81 6.38 -16.75 -2.33
CA LEU A 81 5.76 -17.94 -2.94
C LEU A 81 5.97 -18.00 -4.46
N PRO A 82 5.59 -16.99 -5.28
CA PRO A 82 5.85 -16.99 -6.71
C PRO A 82 7.35 -16.93 -7.05
N ILE A 83 8.17 -16.24 -6.24
CA ILE A 83 9.63 -16.25 -6.40
C ILE A 83 10.20 -17.67 -6.22
N ALA A 84 9.77 -18.38 -5.17
CA ALA A 84 10.19 -19.75 -4.93
C ALA A 84 9.79 -20.67 -6.09
N SER A 85 8.57 -20.52 -6.63
CA SER A 85 8.12 -21.26 -7.83
C SER A 85 8.97 -20.94 -9.06
N LEU A 86 9.31 -19.67 -9.29
CA LEU A 86 10.16 -19.21 -10.39
C LEU A 86 11.58 -19.78 -10.30
N VAL A 87 12.25 -19.57 -9.17
CA VAL A 87 13.63 -20.06 -8.92
C VAL A 87 13.66 -21.58 -9.03
N PHE A 88 12.69 -22.26 -8.42
CA PHE A 88 12.55 -23.70 -8.57
C PHE A 88 12.42 -24.11 -10.03
N GLY A 89 11.54 -23.47 -10.80
CA GLY A 89 11.35 -23.73 -12.22
C GLY A 89 12.64 -23.60 -13.04
N ILE A 90 13.42 -22.54 -12.79
CA ILE A 90 14.71 -22.27 -13.46
C ILE A 90 15.72 -23.38 -13.15
N VAL A 91 15.98 -23.64 -11.86
CA VAL A 91 16.95 -24.66 -11.41
C VAL A 91 16.58 -26.06 -11.92
N SER A 92 15.28 -26.37 -11.93
CA SER A 92 14.73 -27.62 -12.44
C SER A 92 15.00 -27.81 -13.93
N THR A 93 14.76 -26.75 -14.69
CA THR A 93 14.89 -26.76 -16.15
C THR A 93 16.36 -26.86 -16.55
N ALA A 94 17.25 -26.16 -15.83
CA ALA A 94 18.70 -26.31 -15.98
C ALA A 94 19.18 -27.75 -15.72
N ARG A 95 18.48 -28.51 -14.87
CA ARG A 95 18.74 -29.94 -14.59
C ARG A 95 18.01 -30.90 -15.55
N GLY A 96 17.50 -30.40 -16.68
CA GLY A 96 16.83 -31.22 -17.71
C GLY A 96 15.39 -31.65 -17.38
N ARG A 97 14.73 -31.00 -16.41
CA ARG A 97 13.34 -31.30 -16.03
C ARG A 97 12.37 -30.33 -16.70
N ARG A 98 11.18 -30.81 -17.05
CA ARG A 98 10.14 -29.98 -17.69
C ARG A 98 9.33 -29.20 -16.64
N CYS A 99 9.84 -28.05 -16.19
CA CYS A 99 9.20 -27.19 -15.19
C CYS A 99 8.87 -25.78 -15.72
N LEU A 100 8.69 -25.63 -17.04
CA LEU A 100 8.41 -24.34 -17.68
C LEU A 100 7.15 -23.64 -17.13
N LYS A 101 6.13 -24.41 -16.73
CA LYS A 101 4.89 -23.86 -16.14
C LYS A 101 5.16 -23.06 -14.86
N ASN A 102 6.05 -23.55 -14.01
CA ASN A 102 6.44 -22.88 -12.77
C ASN A 102 7.21 -21.59 -13.06
N ILE A 103 8.04 -21.57 -14.11
CA ILE A 103 8.75 -20.35 -14.55
C ILE A 103 7.75 -19.30 -15.01
N ILE A 104 6.84 -19.66 -15.93
CA ILE A 104 5.89 -18.72 -16.51
C ILE A 104 4.97 -18.15 -15.43
N VAL A 105 4.32 -19.01 -14.63
CA VAL A 105 3.39 -18.54 -13.59
C VAL A 105 4.11 -17.81 -12.47
N GLY A 106 5.27 -18.31 -12.04
CA GLY A 106 6.08 -17.63 -11.02
C GLY A 106 6.52 -16.24 -11.47
N ALA A 107 6.94 -16.07 -12.74
CA ALA A 107 7.31 -14.77 -13.28
C ALA A 107 6.12 -13.81 -13.36
N ILE A 108 4.97 -14.25 -13.90
CA ILE A 108 3.76 -13.42 -13.99
C ILE A 108 3.32 -12.97 -12.59
N MET A 109 3.25 -13.89 -11.64
CA MET A 109 2.77 -13.58 -10.29
C MET A 109 3.77 -12.74 -9.48
N THR A 110 5.08 -12.97 -9.66
CA THR A 110 6.12 -12.11 -9.06
C THR A 110 6.04 -10.69 -9.62
N ALA A 111 5.89 -10.55 -10.94
CA ALA A 111 5.77 -9.23 -11.57
C ALA A 111 4.50 -8.50 -11.11
N TYR A 112 3.36 -9.21 -11.06
CA TYR A 112 2.09 -8.64 -10.62
C TYR A 112 2.17 -8.17 -9.16
N LEU A 113 2.47 -9.06 -8.22
CA LEU A 113 2.55 -8.72 -6.79
C LEU A 113 3.67 -7.71 -6.50
N GLY A 114 4.80 -7.86 -7.19
CA GLY A 114 5.94 -6.94 -7.07
C GLY A 114 5.60 -5.54 -7.56
N LEU A 115 4.84 -5.39 -8.64
CA LEU A 115 4.43 -4.08 -9.14
C LEU A 115 3.54 -3.34 -8.14
N PHE A 116 2.52 -4.02 -7.57
CA PHE A 116 1.67 -3.42 -6.53
C PHE A 116 2.46 -3.05 -5.29
N THR A 117 3.33 -3.95 -4.82
CA THR A 117 4.18 -3.68 -3.65
C THR A 117 5.12 -2.49 -3.91
N LEU A 118 5.78 -2.45 -5.06
CA LEU A 118 6.70 -1.39 -5.42
C LEU A 118 5.98 -0.05 -5.60
N MET A 119 4.80 -0.06 -6.23
CA MET A 119 3.98 1.15 -6.38
C MET A 119 3.67 1.75 -5.01
N MET A 120 3.28 0.93 -4.03
CA MET A 120 3.01 1.44 -2.68
C MET A 120 4.26 1.84 -1.90
N ILE A 121 5.39 1.17 -2.08
CA ILE A 121 6.64 1.60 -1.42
C ILE A 121 7.12 2.93 -2.00
N VAL A 122 7.00 3.14 -3.32
CA VAL A 122 7.50 4.36 -3.97
C VAL A 122 6.52 5.53 -3.83
N LEU A 123 5.22 5.27 -3.96
CA LEU A 123 4.17 6.29 -3.87
C LEU A 123 3.60 6.45 -2.45
N GLY A 124 3.73 5.45 -1.58
CA GLY A 124 3.28 5.55 -0.18
C GLY A 124 4.31 6.21 0.73
N THR A 125 5.56 6.36 0.30
CA THR A 125 6.57 7.15 1.05
C THR A 125 6.40 8.67 0.92
N THR A 126 5.41 9.15 0.15
CA THR A 126 5.07 10.58 0.12
C THR A 126 4.07 10.97 1.19
N ASP A 127 3.47 10.01 1.90
CA ASP A 127 2.82 10.32 3.16
C ASP A 127 3.89 10.38 4.24
N SER A 128 4.44 11.57 4.41
CA SER A 128 4.88 12.06 5.71
C SER A 128 3.68 12.18 6.65
N ALA A 129 2.95 11.07 6.85
CA ALA A 129 1.96 10.88 7.90
C ALA A 129 2.72 10.97 9.23
N LEU A 130 3.04 12.20 9.62
CA LEU A 130 3.49 12.54 10.94
C LEU A 130 2.35 12.15 11.86
N HIS A 131 2.59 11.13 12.68
CA HIS A 131 1.72 10.74 13.79
C HIS A 131 1.98 11.72 14.95
N ASP A 132 1.88 13.02 14.67
CA ASP A 132 2.14 14.09 15.62
C ASP A 132 0.87 14.90 15.82
N ASP A 133 0.53 15.11 17.09
CA ASP A 133 -0.66 15.86 17.52
C ASP A 133 -0.49 17.37 17.28
N ALA A 134 0.63 17.81 16.68
CA ALA A 134 0.89 19.21 16.37
C ALA A 134 -0.25 19.88 15.57
N ALA A 135 -0.87 19.18 14.62
CA ALA A 135 -2.00 19.72 13.85
C ALA A 135 -3.27 19.85 14.72
N ILE A 136 -3.51 18.88 15.61
CA ILE A 136 -4.60 18.93 16.60
C ILE A 136 -4.39 20.12 17.53
N LEU A 137 -3.21 20.25 18.14
CA LEU A 137 -2.90 21.35 19.04
C LEU A 137 -3.08 22.72 18.38
N ARG A 138 -2.72 22.88 17.10
CA ARG A 138 -2.96 24.13 16.35
C ARG A 138 -4.46 24.37 16.16
N ALA A 139 -5.22 23.35 15.79
CA ALA A 139 -6.66 23.45 15.65
C ALA A 139 -7.35 23.81 16.96
N GLU A 140 -6.99 23.17 18.06
CA GLU A 140 -7.52 23.47 19.39
C GLU A 140 -7.19 24.89 19.83
N GLN A 141 -5.95 25.35 19.61
CA GLN A 141 -5.54 26.71 19.94
C GLN A 141 -6.30 27.76 19.12
N ALA A 142 -6.54 27.50 17.84
CA ALA A 142 -7.22 28.44 16.96
C ALA A 142 -8.74 28.48 17.19
N THR A 143 -9.36 27.34 17.45
CA THR A 143 -10.82 27.20 17.56
C THR A 143 -11.33 27.20 19.00
N SER A 144 -10.43 27.03 19.97
CA SER A 144 -10.74 26.75 21.38
C SER A 144 -11.61 25.50 21.58
N ILE A 145 -11.70 24.62 20.59
CA ILE A 145 -12.42 23.34 20.67
C ILE A 145 -11.44 22.31 21.19
N ASP A 146 -11.86 21.54 22.19
CA ASP A 146 -11.10 20.43 22.75
C ASP A 146 -11.33 19.21 21.86
N ILE A 147 -10.27 18.64 21.31
CA ILE A 147 -10.33 17.42 20.49
C ILE A 147 -10.03 16.24 21.42
N PRO A 148 -10.95 15.29 21.59
CA PRO A 148 -10.81 14.24 22.59
C PRO A 148 -9.73 13.23 22.20
N ALA A 149 -9.42 12.33 23.12
CA ALA A 149 -8.42 11.29 22.91
C ALA A 149 -8.72 10.46 21.66
N HIS A 150 -7.73 10.32 20.79
CA HIS A 150 -7.82 9.66 19.50
C HIS A 150 -6.96 8.41 19.42
N VAL A 151 -7.31 7.50 18.51
CA VAL A 151 -6.60 6.24 18.27
C VAL A 151 -5.47 6.44 17.27
N TYR A 152 -5.73 7.22 16.22
CA TYR A 152 -4.81 7.37 15.10
C TYR A 152 -4.95 8.75 14.45
N VAL A 153 -3.81 9.31 14.07
CA VAL A 153 -3.71 10.60 13.36
C VAL A 153 -2.78 10.43 12.18
N SER A 154 -3.25 10.89 11.02
CA SER A 154 -2.43 11.02 9.82
C SER A 154 -2.48 12.43 9.31
N THR A 155 -1.33 13.10 9.26
CA THR A 155 -1.18 14.43 8.68
C THR A 155 -0.46 14.35 7.34
N HIS A 156 -1.06 14.85 6.28
CA HIS A 156 -0.40 15.10 5.01
C HIS A 156 -0.10 16.60 4.88
N GLU A 157 1.18 16.94 4.82
CA GLU A 157 1.63 18.31 4.56
C GLU A 157 1.96 18.48 3.08
N TYR A 158 1.44 19.56 2.49
CA TYR A 158 1.69 19.93 1.10
C TYR A 158 2.78 20.99 1.08
N ASP A 159 3.87 20.72 0.35
CA ASP A 159 4.93 21.70 0.14
C ASP A 159 4.39 22.82 -0.76
N VAL A 160 4.16 23.99 -0.17
CA VAL A 160 3.69 25.16 -0.89
C VAL A 160 4.88 26.09 -1.09
N GLU A 161 5.54 26.00 -2.25
CA GLU A 161 6.50 27.01 -2.69
C GLU A 161 5.81 28.39 -2.65
N THR A 162 6.17 29.18 -1.64
CA THR A 162 5.44 30.39 -1.29
C THR A 162 5.89 31.62 -2.09
N ASP A 163 6.82 31.43 -3.04
CA ASP A 163 7.56 32.50 -3.74
C ASP A 163 7.17 32.68 -5.23
N GLY A 164 6.19 31.95 -5.74
CA GLY A 164 5.63 32.17 -7.08
C GLY A 164 4.31 32.92 -7.04
N GLU A 165 4.05 33.81 -7.99
CA GLU A 165 2.70 34.33 -8.24
C GLU A 165 1.76 33.17 -8.57
N VAL A 166 1.02 32.66 -7.58
CA VAL A 166 0.13 31.52 -7.81
C VAL A 166 -1.26 32.02 -8.23
N GLU A 167 -1.74 31.56 -9.38
CA GLU A 167 -3.07 31.89 -9.93
C GLU A 167 -4.24 31.29 -9.13
N GLN A 168 -3.98 30.33 -8.25
CA GLN A 168 -5.03 29.62 -7.52
C GLN A 168 -5.55 30.42 -6.32
N ARG A 169 -6.86 30.44 -6.14
CA ARG A 169 -7.54 31.16 -5.07
C ARG A 169 -7.32 30.53 -3.68
N VAL A 170 -7.02 29.24 -3.62
CA VAL A 170 -6.93 28.44 -2.38
C VAL A 170 -5.71 27.54 -2.44
N HIS A 171 -4.93 27.50 -1.36
CA HIS A 171 -3.75 26.65 -1.20
C HIS A 171 -3.86 25.81 0.06
N LEU A 172 -4.03 24.50 -0.10
CA LEU A 172 -3.97 23.55 1.01
C LEU A 172 -2.53 23.43 1.51
N ARG A 173 -2.33 23.58 2.81
CA ARG A 173 -1.03 23.40 3.47
C ARG A 173 -0.96 22.06 4.18
N ALA A 174 -2.03 21.69 4.88
CA ALA A 174 -2.10 20.42 5.58
C ALA A 174 -3.51 19.85 5.55
N HIS A 175 -3.59 18.52 5.49
CA HIS A 175 -4.79 17.75 5.68
C HIS A 175 -4.52 16.70 6.75
N THR A 176 -5.24 16.76 7.86
CA THR A 176 -5.11 15.82 8.95
C THR A 176 -6.40 15.04 9.11
N THR A 177 -6.27 13.73 9.24
CA THR A 177 -7.38 12.83 9.54
C THR A 177 -7.16 12.26 10.94
N VAL A 178 -8.15 12.43 11.81
CA VAL A 178 -8.13 11.99 13.20
C VAL A 178 -9.22 10.92 13.37
N HIS A 179 -8.83 9.75 13.85
CA HIS A 179 -9.73 8.63 14.10
C HIS A 179 -9.94 8.43 15.58
N PHE A 180 -11.21 8.29 15.99
CA PHE A 180 -11.59 8.06 17.37
C PHE A 180 -11.90 6.59 17.64
N ASP A 181 -11.87 6.22 18.92
CA ASP A 181 -12.46 4.98 19.40
C ASP A 181 -13.99 5.13 19.46
N GLU A 182 -14.74 4.06 19.24
CA GLU A 182 -16.22 4.07 19.17
C GLU A 182 -16.86 4.73 20.41
N ASP A 183 -16.36 4.42 21.62
CA ASP A 183 -16.90 4.99 22.86
C ASP A 183 -16.62 6.51 22.96
N VAL A 184 -15.43 6.94 22.50
CA VAL A 184 -15.02 8.35 22.51
C VAL A 184 -15.74 9.14 21.43
N ALA A 185 -15.93 8.55 20.25
CA ALA A 185 -16.65 9.13 19.13
C ALA A 185 -18.10 9.44 19.53
N ALA A 186 -18.77 8.49 20.18
CA ALA A 186 -20.14 8.68 20.66
C ALA A 186 -20.26 9.80 21.69
N GLU A 187 -19.30 9.92 22.61
CA GLU A 187 -19.26 11.03 23.59
C GLU A 187 -18.99 12.38 22.90
N PHE A 188 -18.04 12.39 21.95
CA PHE A 188 -17.69 13.58 21.18
C PHE A 188 -18.90 14.11 20.41
N GLU A 189 -19.55 13.24 19.62
CA GLU A 189 -20.72 13.59 18.81
C GLU A 189 -21.87 14.14 19.67
N ALA A 190 -22.14 13.52 20.82
CA ALA A 190 -23.14 14.03 21.77
C ALA A 190 -22.81 15.46 22.25
N GLY A 191 -21.52 15.78 22.37
CA GLY A 191 -21.03 17.12 22.69
C GLY A 191 -21.17 18.12 21.53
N LEU A 192 -20.99 17.69 20.28
CA LEU A 192 -21.05 18.56 19.09
C LEU A 192 -22.40 19.26 18.95
N ALA A 193 -23.50 18.55 19.22
CA ALA A 193 -24.84 19.12 19.15
C ALA A 193 -25.11 20.22 20.20
N ALA A 194 -24.40 20.18 21.33
CA ALA A 194 -24.52 21.16 22.40
C ALA A 194 -23.57 22.36 22.23
N ASP A 195 -22.51 22.20 21.44
CA ASP A 195 -21.52 23.23 21.17
C ASP A 195 -21.93 24.08 19.97
N GLY A 196 -22.37 25.31 20.24
CA GLY A 196 -22.85 26.26 19.24
C GLY A 196 -21.80 26.74 18.23
N ARG A 197 -20.54 26.31 18.34
CA ARG A 197 -19.50 26.56 17.34
C ARG A 197 -19.62 25.64 16.13
N TRP A 198 -20.19 24.45 16.29
CA TRP A 198 -20.34 23.50 15.20
C TRP A 198 -21.58 23.83 14.36
N MET A 199 -21.39 23.90 13.05
CA MET A 199 -22.45 24.12 12.09
C MET A 199 -22.94 22.78 11.56
N ASN A 200 -24.22 22.48 11.75
CA ASN A 200 -24.90 21.33 11.11
C ASN A 200 -25.36 21.67 9.68
N HIS A 201 -25.30 22.95 9.32
CA HIS A 201 -25.60 23.44 7.99
C HIS A 201 -24.69 24.63 7.70
N VAL A 202 -23.96 24.56 6.59
CA VAL A 202 -23.05 25.64 6.18
C VAL A 202 -23.84 26.73 5.47
N PRO A 203 -23.86 27.97 5.99
CA PRO A 203 -24.44 29.12 5.31
C PRO A 203 -23.86 29.35 3.89
N ASN A 204 -24.71 29.78 2.96
CA ASN A 204 -24.34 29.96 1.55
C ASN A 204 -23.15 30.92 1.33
N ASP A 205 -22.99 31.92 2.20
CA ASP A 205 -21.89 32.88 2.15
C ASP A 205 -20.54 32.30 2.60
N LEU A 206 -20.55 31.20 3.35
CA LEU A 206 -19.36 30.47 3.80
C LEU A 206 -18.94 29.35 2.85
N ILE A 207 -19.82 28.85 1.99
CA ILE A 207 -19.51 27.75 1.05
C ILE A 207 -18.26 28.06 0.21
N GLY A 208 -18.15 29.30 -0.28
CA GLY A 208 -17.01 29.73 -1.10
C GLY A 208 -15.69 29.93 -0.34
N LEU A 209 -15.70 29.68 0.97
CA LEU A 209 -14.53 29.71 1.85
C LEU A 209 -14.03 28.32 2.22
N LEU A 210 -14.88 27.29 2.15
CA LEU A 210 -14.51 25.92 2.50
C LEU A 210 -13.54 25.32 1.48
N TYR A 211 -12.60 24.52 1.97
CA TYR A 211 -11.80 23.67 1.10
C TYR A 211 -12.63 22.47 0.67
N ASN A 212 -12.85 22.30 -0.63
CA ASN A 212 -13.63 21.18 -1.14
C ASN A 212 -12.74 19.92 -1.23
N LEU A 213 -13.04 18.90 -0.42
CA LEU A 213 -12.35 17.59 -0.43
C LEU A 213 -12.73 16.72 -1.64
N GLY A 214 -13.49 17.24 -2.61
CA GLY A 214 -13.83 16.56 -3.85
C GLY A 214 -15.07 15.66 -3.75
N ASP A 215 -15.56 15.38 -2.54
CA ASP A 215 -16.78 14.61 -2.32
C ASP A 215 -17.96 15.50 -1.94
N ALA A 216 -19.13 15.12 -2.45
CA ALA A 216 -20.42 15.75 -2.18
C ALA A 216 -20.93 15.55 -0.73
N THR A 217 -20.04 15.21 0.21
CA THR A 217 -20.33 14.75 1.57
C THR A 217 -20.62 15.88 2.57
N TYR A 218 -20.29 17.13 2.24
CA TYR A 218 -20.58 18.31 3.08
C TYR A 218 -22.06 18.54 3.41
N TYR A 219 -22.97 17.93 2.65
CA TYR A 219 -24.34 18.45 2.57
C TYR A 219 -25.34 17.81 3.52
N ASN A 220 -25.08 16.62 4.10
CA ASN A 220 -26.15 15.93 4.83
C ASN A 220 -25.83 15.43 6.25
N HIS A 221 -24.59 15.19 6.68
CA HIS A 221 -24.35 14.54 7.98
C HIS A 221 -23.07 15.00 8.70
N GLN A 222 -22.60 16.22 8.46
CA GLN A 222 -21.30 16.66 8.95
C GLN A 222 -21.42 17.88 9.87
N HIS A 223 -20.69 17.82 10.99
CA HIS A 223 -20.50 18.97 11.87
C HIS A 223 -19.28 19.75 11.36
N VAL A 224 -19.46 21.03 11.04
CA VAL A 224 -18.40 21.85 10.41
C VAL A 224 -18.05 23.06 11.27
N VAL A 225 -16.76 23.33 11.42
CA VAL A 225 -16.24 24.59 11.97
C VAL A 225 -15.29 25.21 10.96
N LEU A 226 -15.47 26.51 10.69
CA LEU A 226 -14.55 27.27 9.88
C LEU A 226 -13.92 28.36 10.75
N CYS A 227 -12.60 28.33 10.90
CA CYS A 227 -11.86 29.32 11.66
C CYS A 227 -10.96 30.14 10.74
N ASN A 228 -11.14 31.46 10.73
CA ASN A 228 -10.16 32.38 10.18
C ASN A 228 -9.01 32.55 11.19
N ALA A 229 -7.95 31.74 11.07
CA ALA A 229 -6.80 31.77 11.97
C ALA A 229 -6.06 33.12 11.98
N THR A 230 -6.17 33.92 10.90
CA THR A 230 -5.61 35.28 10.86
C THR A 230 -6.41 36.27 11.72
N GLY A 231 -7.73 36.12 11.78
CA GLY A 231 -8.64 37.03 12.49
C GLY A 231 -9.14 36.52 13.85
N GLY A 232 -9.00 35.21 14.11
CA GLY A 232 -9.60 34.52 15.26
C GLY A 232 -11.12 34.38 15.18
N GLU A 233 -11.73 34.68 14.03
CA GLU A 233 -13.19 34.65 13.85
C GLU A 233 -13.65 33.27 13.39
N LEU A 234 -14.65 32.73 14.09
CA LEU A 234 -15.31 31.47 13.74
C LEU A 234 -16.56 31.72 12.89
N ASN A 235 -16.74 30.89 11.87
CA ASN A 235 -17.94 30.80 11.04
C ASN A 235 -18.40 32.15 10.47
N GLN A 236 -17.45 32.98 10.04
CA GLN A 236 -17.70 34.31 9.51
C GLN A 236 -16.88 34.58 8.26
N THR A 237 -17.45 35.38 7.36
CA THR A 237 -16.75 35.87 6.18
C THR A 237 -15.82 37.02 6.55
N PRO A 238 -14.59 37.10 5.99
CA PRO A 238 -13.71 38.22 6.29
C PRO A 238 -14.32 39.57 5.88
N ALA A 239 -14.16 40.59 6.73
CA ALA A 239 -14.73 41.91 6.47
C ALA A 239 -14.12 42.62 5.24
N ARG A 240 -12.89 42.25 4.85
CA ARG A 240 -12.10 42.89 3.78
C ARG A 240 -11.48 41.84 2.87
N SER A 241 -11.24 42.20 1.62
CA SER A 241 -10.46 41.37 0.69
C SER A 241 -9.01 41.26 1.17
N GLY A 242 -8.40 40.09 1.02
CA GLY A 242 -7.05 39.83 1.52
C GLY A 242 -6.66 38.35 1.46
N LYS A 243 -5.43 38.07 1.89
CA LYS A 243 -4.93 36.71 2.10
C LYS A 243 -5.23 36.31 3.55
N TYR A 244 -5.96 35.22 3.73
CA TYR A 244 -6.37 34.70 5.03
C TYR A 244 -5.94 33.26 5.19
N GLU A 245 -5.56 32.91 6.41
CA GLU A 245 -5.28 31.53 6.80
C GLU A 245 -6.53 30.97 7.48
N PHE A 246 -6.97 29.81 7.02
CA PHE A 246 -8.14 29.12 7.52
C PHE A 246 -7.77 27.76 8.09
N ILE A 247 -8.44 27.41 9.18
CA ILE A 247 -8.50 26.06 9.73
C ILE A 247 -9.96 25.64 9.64
N GLN A 248 -10.21 24.57 8.90
CA GLN A 248 -11.53 23.96 8.78
C GLN A 248 -11.52 22.65 9.56
N LEU A 249 -12.56 22.41 10.35
CA LEU A 249 -12.83 21.14 11.02
C LEU A 249 -14.10 20.55 10.44
N VAL A 250 -14.07 19.27 10.12
CA VAL A 250 -15.23 18.53 9.60
C VAL A 250 -15.28 17.20 10.32
N TYR A 251 -16.30 17.00 11.15
CA TYR A 251 -16.56 15.71 11.76
C TYR A 251 -17.56 14.93 10.92
N ASP A 252 -17.18 13.70 10.60
CA ASP A 252 -18.00 12.72 9.91
C ASP A 252 -18.48 11.65 10.90
N SER A 253 -19.76 11.73 11.26
CA SER A 253 -20.39 10.80 12.20
C SER A 253 -20.59 9.40 11.63
N GLU A 254 -20.51 9.19 10.31
CA GLU A 254 -20.65 7.85 9.74
C GLU A 254 -19.37 7.02 9.88
N GLU A 255 -18.22 7.69 9.87
CA GLU A 255 -16.89 7.07 9.88
C GLU A 255 -16.12 7.27 11.20
N ASP A 256 -16.68 8.03 12.15
CA ASP A 256 -16.04 8.43 13.41
C ASP A 256 -14.68 9.12 13.18
N VAL A 257 -14.66 10.04 12.21
CA VAL A 257 -13.46 10.74 11.75
C VAL A 257 -13.61 12.25 11.83
N LEU A 258 -12.59 12.90 12.38
CA LEU A 258 -12.42 14.36 12.28
C LEU A 258 -11.36 14.68 11.22
N TYR A 259 -11.74 15.45 10.22
CA TYR A 259 -10.83 16.06 9.27
C TYR A 259 -10.45 17.46 9.75
N ILE A 260 -9.16 17.79 9.66
CA ILE A 260 -8.60 19.14 9.91
C ILE A 260 -7.87 19.60 8.64
N MET A 261 -8.29 20.73 8.07
CA MET A 261 -7.68 21.29 6.86
C MET A 261 -7.12 22.66 7.19
N GLU A 262 -5.83 22.82 6.94
CA GLU A 262 -5.12 24.09 7.07
C GLU A 262 -4.85 24.62 5.66
N TYR A 263 -5.38 25.80 5.31
CA TYR A 263 -5.22 26.35 3.98
C TYR A 263 -5.17 27.88 3.98
N VAL A 264 -4.59 28.42 2.92
CA VAL A 264 -4.58 29.86 2.64
C VAL A 264 -5.60 30.15 1.55
N LEU A 265 -6.45 31.16 1.78
CA LEU A 265 -7.43 31.60 0.80
C LEU A 265 -7.25 33.09 0.49
N ILE A 266 -7.21 33.43 -0.81
CA ILE A 266 -7.26 34.82 -1.28
C ILE A 266 -8.73 35.22 -1.42
N TYR A 267 -9.24 35.93 -0.40
CA TYR A 267 -10.61 36.38 -0.35
C TYR A 267 -10.78 37.68 -1.14
N ARG A 268 -11.81 37.71 -1.99
CA ARG A 268 -12.24 38.89 -2.75
C ARG A 268 -13.74 39.09 -2.53
N LYS A 269 -14.09 40.20 -1.90
CA LYS A 269 -15.48 40.62 -1.67
C LYS A 269 -16.12 41.18 -2.94
#